data_AF-A0A4Y2MU71-F1
#
_entry.id   AF-A0A4Y2MU71-F1
#
_cell.length_a   1.000
_cell.length_b   1.000
_cell.length_c   1.000
_cell.angle_alpha   90.00
_cell.angle_beta   90.00
_cell.angle_gamma   90.00
#
_symmetry.space_group_name_H-M   'P 1'
#
loop_
_entity.id
_entity.type
_entity.pdbx_description
1 polymer ?
#
loop_
_entity_poly.entity_id
_entity_poly.type
_entity_poly.pdbx_seq_one_letter_code
_entity_poly.pdbx_strand_id
1 'polypeptide(L)'
;MRNGGKEVKLFTSALKAFQCNNRKFMAQRKHLDDFLRGRIIGRLECGRTQLDVSEELGIAQSVISRLWQRLQDDGNVSRCYSTGRPRVTTTNEDRYLAVTAKRNRRSTASDLSRQLSSATGTTVSRQTVYRRLGHIGLYARRPVRCVPLTATYCRLRLAWSREHAL
;
A
#
# COMPACT_ATOMS: atom_id res chain seq x y z
N MET A 1 -37.14 64.54 -13.58
CA MET A 1 -35.77 64.00 -13.76
C MET A 1 -35.49 62.94 -12.70
N ARG A 2 -35.38 61.68 -13.15
CA ARG A 2 -34.65 60.52 -12.56
C ARG A 2 -34.82 60.22 -11.06
N ASN A 3 -35.95 59.57 -10.72
CA ASN A 3 -36.00 58.58 -9.64
C ASN A 3 -35.50 57.23 -10.21
N GLY A 4 -34.31 56.78 -9.82
CA GLY A 4 -33.74 55.54 -10.40
C GLY A 4 -32.46 55.03 -9.74
N GLY A 5 -32.21 55.30 -8.46
CA GLY A 5 -30.91 55.02 -7.83
C GLY A 5 -30.89 54.02 -6.67
N LYS A 6 -32.05 53.57 -6.17
CA LYS A 6 -32.10 52.80 -4.90
C LYS A 6 -32.45 51.32 -5.05
N GLU A 7 -33.07 50.89 -6.15
CA GLU A 7 -33.47 49.48 -6.30
C GLU A 7 -32.37 48.57 -6.86
N VAL A 8 -31.42 49.11 -7.62
CA VAL A 8 -30.36 48.30 -8.26
C VAL A 8 -29.30 47.80 -7.26
N LYS A 9 -29.21 48.44 -6.08
CA LYS A 9 -28.23 48.06 -5.05
C LYS A 9 -28.69 46.92 -4.12
N LEU A 10 -29.99 46.58 -4.13
CA LEU A 10 -30.53 45.48 -3.31
C LEU A 10 -30.55 44.13 -4.05
N PHE A 11 -30.47 44.12 -5.38
CA PHE A 11 -30.42 42.87 -6.16
C PHE A 11 -29.01 42.27 -6.29
N THR A 12 -27.96 43.08 -6.17
CA THR A 12 -26.56 42.59 -6.26
C THR A 12 -26.00 42.04 -4.94
N SER A 13 -26.63 42.32 -3.79
CA SER A 13 -26.24 41.73 -2.50
C SER A 13 -26.83 40.33 -2.30
N ALA A 14 -28.00 40.04 -2.87
CA ALA A 14 -28.64 38.72 -2.79
C ALA A 14 -27.96 37.65 -3.67
N LEU A 15 -27.35 38.05 -4.81
CA LEU A 15 -26.59 37.11 -5.64
C LEU A 15 -25.20 36.76 -5.09
N LYS A 16 -24.66 37.55 -4.16
CA LYS A 16 -23.44 37.19 -3.40
C LYS A 16 -23.71 36.20 -2.26
N ALA A 17 -24.98 35.94 -1.91
CA ALA A 17 -25.35 34.90 -0.97
C ALA A 17 -25.51 33.51 -1.63
N PHE A 18 -25.49 33.44 -2.96
CA PHE A 18 -25.67 32.20 -3.73
C PHE A 18 -24.36 31.61 -4.28
N GLN A 19 -23.22 32.28 -4.04
CA GLN A 19 -21.91 31.77 -4.44
C GLN A 19 -20.97 31.73 -3.24
N CYS A 20 -20.38 30.55 -3.07
CA CYS A 20 -19.19 30.22 -2.29
C CYS A 20 -19.24 30.27 -0.75
N ASN A 21 -20.20 29.57 -0.13
CA ASN A 21 -19.93 28.89 1.15
C ASN A 21 -19.96 27.36 1.05
N ASN A 22 -19.68 26.83 -0.14
CA ASN A 22 -19.05 25.51 -0.27
C ASN A 22 -17.58 25.60 0.15
N ARG A 23 -17.34 25.95 1.42
CA ARG A 23 -16.14 25.46 2.10
C ARG A 23 -16.31 23.95 2.12
N LYS A 24 -15.75 23.29 1.11
CA LYS A 24 -15.44 21.88 1.17
C LYS A 24 -14.51 21.70 2.36
N PHE A 25 -15.07 21.56 3.55
CA PHE A 25 -14.45 20.74 4.56
C PHE A 25 -14.23 19.42 3.84
N MET A 26 -12.98 19.12 3.48
CA MET A 26 -12.59 17.79 3.06
C MET A 26 -12.74 16.91 4.30
N ALA A 27 -13.99 16.67 4.70
CA ALA A 27 -14.32 15.66 5.68
C ALA A 27 -13.74 14.38 5.12
N GLN A 28 -12.80 13.80 5.86
CA GLN A 28 -12.21 12.52 5.50
C GLN A 28 -13.34 11.56 5.15
N ARG A 29 -13.31 11.01 3.93
CA ARG A 29 -14.30 10.03 3.48
C ARG A 29 -14.09 8.78 4.33
N LYS A 30 -14.88 8.65 5.39
CA LYS A 30 -14.87 7.46 6.24
C LYS A 30 -15.66 6.37 5.53
N HIS A 31 -15.07 5.18 5.53
CA HIS A 31 -15.76 3.99 5.05
C HIS A 31 -16.91 3.67 6.02
N LEU A 32 -18.03 3.18 5.48
CA LEU A 32 -19.12 2.69 6.31
C LEU A 32 -18.59 1.54 7.19
N ASP A 33 -19.03 1.47 8.44
CA ASP A 33 -18.67 0.37 9.32
C ASP A 33 -19.44 -0.91 8.97
N ASP A 34 -18.86 -2.08 9.23
CA ASP A 34 -19.50 -3.37 8.88
C ASP A 34 -20.78 -3.62 9.70
N PHE A 35 -20.82 -3.16 10.95
CA PHE A 35 -22.05 -3.21 11.74
C PHE A 35 -23.15 -2.34 11.13
N LEU A 36 -22.78 -1.13 10.70
CA LEU A 36 -23.72 -0.20 10.09
C LEU A 36 -24.22 -0.68 8.72
N ARG A 37 -23.39 -1.40 7.95
CA ARG A 37 -23.81 -2.12 6.74
C ARG A 37 -24.88 -3.16 7.04
N GLY A 38 -24.64 -4.03 8.02
CA GLY A 38 -25.61 -5.05 8.42
C GLY A 38 -26.94 -4.44 8.85
N ARG A 39 -26.89 -3.33 9.60
CA ARG A 39 -28.08 -2.61 10.06
C ARG A 39 -28.88 -1.94 8.92
N ILE A 40 -28.21 -1.53 7.84
CA ILE A 40 -28.87 -1.02 6.63
C ILE A 40 -29.54 -2.18 5.88
N ILE A 41 -28.80 -3.26 5.66
CA ILE A 41 -29.28 -4.42 4.90
C ILE A 41 -30.48 -5.06 5.58
N GLY A 42 -30.41 -5.33 6.89
CA GLY A 42 -31.53 -5.93 7.61
C GLY A 42 -32.81 -5.09 7.51
N ARG A 43 -32.70 -3.74 7.47
CA ARG A 43 -33.88 -2.88 7.26
C ARG A 43 -34.43 -2.94 5.84
N LEU A 44 -33.56 -3.01 4.84
CA LEU A 44 -33.97 -3.14 3.44
C LEU A 44 -34.62 -4.50 3.18
N GLU A 45 -34.11 -5.57 3.78
CA GLU A 45 -34.71 -6.91 3.74
C GLU A 45 -36.09 -6.95 4.42
N CYS A 46 -36.29 -6.16 5.48
CA CYS A 46 -37.62 -5.95 6.09
C CYS A 46 -38.57 -5.08 5.24
N GLY A 47 -38.21 -4.69 4.01
CA GLY A 47 -39.07 -3.94 3.10
C GLY A 47 -39.17 -2.44 3.38
N ARG A 48 -38.27 -1.86 4.20
CA ARG A 48 -38.20 -0.40 4.40
C ARG A 48 -37.68 0.29 3.15
N THR A 49 -38.12 1.52 2.89
CA THR A 49 -37.61 2.30 1.76
C THR A 49 -36.19 2.81 2.03
N GLN A 50 -35.39 3.02 0.98
CA GLN A 50 -34.03 3.54 1.12
C GLN A 50 -33.99 4.97 1.71
N LEU A 51 -35.06 5.75 1.50
CA LEU A 51 -35.20 7.10 2.06
C LEU A 51 -35.41 7.03 3.57
N ASP A 52 -36.31 6.17 4.04
CA ASP A 52 -36.55 6.00 5.48
C ASP A 52 -35.26 5.58 6.22
N VAL A 53 -34.51 4.65 5.63
CA VAL A 53 -33.24 4.17 6.20
C VAL A 53 -32.16 5.27 6.16
N SER A 54 -32.18 6.12 5.12
CA SER A 54 -31.28 7.28 4.98
C SER A 54 -31.51 8.30 6.08
N GLU A 55 -32.78 8.65 6.33
CA GLU A 55 -33.17 9.61 7.36
C GLU A 55 -32.90 9.10 8.77
N GLU A 56 -33.22 7.82 9.05
CA GLU A 56 -33.02 7.22 10.37
C GLU A 56 -31.54 7.12 10.76
N LEU A 57 -30.68 6.75 9.80
CA LEU A 57 -29.26 6.50 10.06
C LEU A 57 -28.36 7.71 9.75
N GLY A 58 -28.91 8.78 9.17
CA GLY A 58 -28.14 9.96 8.75
C GLY A 58 -27.12 9.66 7.65
N ILE A 59 -27.34 8.62 6.85
CA ILE A 59 -26.44 8.18 5.77
C ILE A 59 -27.07 8.58 4.45
N ALA A 60 -26.31 9.22 3.57
CA ALA A 60 -26.82 9.59 2.26
C ALA A 60 -27.42 8.38 1.50
N GLN A 61 -28.65 8.52 0.98
CA GLN A 61 -29.35 7.50 0.21
C GLN A 61 -28.49 6.88 -0.91
N SER A 62 -27.62 7.67 -1.55
CA SER A 62 -26.71 7.15 -2.59
C SER A 62 -25.70 6.11 -2.08
N VAL A 63 -25.33 6.14 -0.80
CA VAL A 63 -24.47 5.12 -0.18
C VAL A 63 -25.26 3.83 0.03
N ILE A 64 -26.51 3.95 0.49
CA ILE A 64 -27.44 2.82 0.70
C ILE A 64 -27.74 2.14 -0.63
N SER A 65 -28.07 2.92 -1.67
CA SER A 65 -28.33 2.40 -3.02
C SER A 65 -27.13 1.61 -3.57
N ARG A 66 -25.91 2.16 -3.50
CA ARG A 66 -24.70 1.44 -3.94
C ARG A 66 -24.41 0.19 -3.12
N LEU A 67 -24.69 0.23 -1.82
CA LEU A 67 -24.52 -0.92 -0.93
C LEU A 67 -25.49 -2.05 -1.28
N TRP A 68 -26.76 -1.70 -1.48
CA TRP A 68 -27.82 -2.63 -1.86
C TRP A 68 -27.56 -3.25 -3.22
N GLN A 69 -27.10 -2.45 -4.19
CA GLN A 69 -26.75 -2.95 -5.51
C GLN A 69 -25.56 -3.92 -5.46
N ARG A 70 -24.50 -3.58 -4.70
CA ARG A 70 -23.37 -4.50 -4.49
C ARG A 70 -23.80 -5.84 -3.86
N LEU A 71 -24.72 -5.82 -2.90
CA LEU A 71 -25.23 -7.05 -2.30
C LEU A 71 -25.95 -7.93 -3.34
N GLN A 72 -26.73 -7.33 -4.24
CA GLN A 72 -27.41 -8.07 -5.31
C GLN A 72 -26.42 -8.60 -6.36
N ASP A 73 -25.40 -7.81 -6.72
CA ASP A 73 -24.44 -8.16 -7.76
C ASP A 73 -23.43 -9.23 -7.29
N ASP A 74 -22.81 -9.02 -6.12
CA ASP A 74 -21.68 -9.82 -5.63
C ASP A 74 -22.09 -10.82 -4.53
N GLY A 75 -23.28 -10.71 -3.96
CA GLY A 75 -23.70 -11.47 -2.77
C GLY A 75 -22.89 -11.12 -1.50
N ASN A 76 -22.00 -10.13 -1.59
CA ASN A 76 -21.05 -9.79 -0.54
C ASN A 76 -20.99 -8.28 -0.33
N VAL A 77 -20.99 -7.90 0.94
CA VAL A 77 -21.02 -6.51 1.40
C VAL A 77 -19.73 -6.13 2.12
N SER A 78 -18.91 -7.15 2.43
CA SER A 78 -17.63 -6.96 3.07
C SER A 78 -16.69 -6.15 2.17
N ARG A 79 -15.70 -5.55 2.81
CA ARG A 79 -14.72 -4.74 2.12
C ARG A 79 -13.77 -5.64 1.31
N CYS A 80 -13.79 -5.48 -0.01
CA CYS A 80 -12.73 -5.99 -0.86
C CYS A 80 -11.48 -5.10 -0.72
N TYR A 81 -10.42 -5.64 -0.14
CA TYR A 81 -9.11 -4.99 -0.18
C TYR A 81 -8.50 -5.18 -1.57
N SER A 82 -8.16 -4.08 -2.23
CA SER A 82 -7.38 -4.15 -3.46
C SER A 82 -6.00 -4.71 -3.15
N THR A 83 -5.53 -5.65 -3.97
CA THR A 83 -4.20 -6.27 -3.89
C THR A 83 -3.06 -5.30 -4.19
N GLY A 84 -3.38 -4.05 -4.54
CA GLY A 84 -2.44 -3.00 -4.87
C GLY A 84 -1.89 -3.15 -6.30
N ARG A 85 -0.88 -2.34 -6.61
CA ARG A 85 -0.23 -2.38 -7.93
C ARG A 85 0.57 -3.67 -8.08
N PRO A 86 0.46 -4.41 -9.21
CA PRO A 86 1.29 -5.58 -9.46
C PRO A 86 2.77 -5.23 -9.43
N ARG A 87 3.58 -6.21 -9.05
CA ARG A 87 5.04 -6.07 -8.95
C ARG A 87 5.64 -6.00 -10.35
N VAL A 88 6.73 -5.23 -10.48
CA VAL A 88 7.53 -5.18 -11.72
C VAL A 88 8.23 -6.50 -11.98
N THR A 89 8.60 -7.24 -10.92
CA THR A 89 9.27 -8.53 -11.05
C THR A 89 8.29 -9.69 -10.93
N THR A 90 8.57 -10.76 -11.67
CA THR A 90 7.89 -12.05 -11.57
C THR A 90 8.58 -12.96 -10.56
N THR A 91 7.88 -14.01 -10.11
CA THR A 91 8.44 -15.02 -9.20
C THR A 91 9.66 -15.73 -9.78
N ASN A 92 9.71 -15.93 -11.10
CA ASN A 92 10.85 -16.58 -11.76
C ASN A 92 12.08 -15.67 -11.80
N GLU A 93 11.90 -14.38 -12.03
CA GLU A 93 12.97 -13.38 -11.96
C GLU A 93 13.50 -13.23 -10.52
N ASP A 94 12.61 -13.22 -9.52
CA ASP A 94 13.01 -13.19 -8.11
C ASP A 94 13.85 -14.43 -7.75
N ARG A 95 13.49 -15.60 -8.30
CA ARG A 95 14.29 -16.83 -8.16
C ARG A 95 15.65 -16.73 -8.87
N TYR A 96 15.67 -16.19 -10.09
CA TYR A 96 16.92 -15.94 -10.82
C TYR A 96 17.85 -15.03 -10.02
N LEU A 97 17.35 -13.90 -9.50
CA LEU A 97 18.11 -12.99 -8.66
C LEU A 97 18.71 -13.70 -7.43
N ALA A 98 17.93 -14.55 -6.76
CA ALA A 98 18.40 -15.28 -5.59
C ALA A 98 19.51 -16.28 -5.92
N VAL A 99 19.37 -17.04 -7.01
CA VAL A 99 20.38 -18.02 -7.45
C VAL A 99 21.66 -17.30 -7.86
N THR A 100 21.55 -16.24 -8.66
CA THR A 100 22.69 -15.47 -9.15
C THR A 100 23.43 -14.79 -8.00
N ALA A 101 22.72 -14.21 -7.04
CA ALA A 101 23.33 -13.63 -5.84
C ALA A 101 24.03 -14.67 -4.95
N LYS A 102 23.47 -15.88 -4.84
CA LYS A 102 24.09 -16.98 -4.07
C LYS A 102 25.35 -17.51 -4.74
N ARG A 103 25.36 -17.61 -6.08
CA ARG A 103 26.54 -18.01 -6.88
C ARG A 103 27.64 -16.96 -6.78
N ASN A 104 27.30 -15.69 -6.96
CA ASN A 104 28.24 -14.58 -6.97
C ASN A 104 28.05 -13.68 -5.75
N ARG A 105 28.52 -14.11 -4.56
CA ARG A 105 28.29 -13.39 -3.30
C ARG A 105 28.85 -11.96 -3.23
N ARG A 106 29.76 -11.59 -4.15
CA ARG A 106 30.34 -10.23 -4.25
C ARG A 106 29.62 -9.33 -5.24
N SER A 107 28.67 -9.84 -6.02
CA SER A 107 27.93 -9.03 -6.99
C SER A 107 27.11 -7.96 -6.30
N THR A 108 27.17 -6.73 -6.82
CA THR A 108 26.36 -5.64 -6.30
C THR A 108 24.92 -5.73 -6.82
N ALA A 109 23.99 -5.07 -6.14
CA ALA A 109 22.60 -5.00 -6.60
C ALA A 109 22.46 -4.35 -7.99
N SER A 110 23.38 -3.45 -8.37
CA SER A 110 23.42 -2.85 -9.72
C SER A 110 23.91 -3.84 -10.78
N ASP A 111 24.89 -4.69 -10.44
CA ASP A 111 25.36 -5.75 -11.35
C ASP A 111 24.26 -6.79 -11.58
N LEU A 112 23.59 -7.21 -10.51
CA LEU A 112 22.45 -8.15 -10.58
C LEU A 112 21.29 -7.58 -11.39
N SER A 113 21.03 -6.27 -11.27
CA SER A 113 20.04 -5.59 -12.10
C SER A 113 20.40 -5.67 -13.58
N ARG A 114 21.65 -5.36 -13.95
CA ARG A 114 22.13 -5.46 -15.34
C ARG A 114 22.02 -6.88 -15.87
N GLN A 115 22.45 -7.87 -15.08
CA GLN A 115 22.35 -9.28 -15.45
C GLN A 115 20.91 -9.74 -15.67
N LEU A 116 19.98 -9.33 -14.80
CA LEU A 116 18.55 -9.62 -14.97
C LEU A 116 18.01 -8.98 -16.25
N SER A 117 18.34 -7.71 -16.50
CA SER A 117 17.91 -7.03 -17.72
C SER A 117 18.48 -7.68 -18.98
N SER A 118 19.73 -8.14 -18.96
CA SER A 118 20.31 -8.90 -20.08
C SER A 118 19.66 -10.28 -20.27
N ALA A 119 19.21 -10.93 -19.19
CA ALA A 119 18.64 -12.29 -19.26
C ALA A 119 17.15 -12.32 -19.59
N THR A 120 16.37 -11.33 -19.12
CA THR A 120 14.90 -11.35 -19.19
C THR A 120 14.33 -10.11 -19.87
N GLY A 121 15.12 -9.07 -20.12
CA GLY A 121 14.67 -7.79 -20.67
C GLY A 121 14.02 -6.85 -19.64
N THR A 122 13.73 -7.35 -18.44
CA THR A 122 13.11 -6.55 -17.38
C THR A 122 14.11 -5.60 -16.75
N THR A 123 13.83 -4.30 -16.85
CA THR A 123 14.64 -3.26 -16.22
C THR A 123 14.11 -2.97 -14.82
N VAL A 124 14.94 -3.21 -13.81
CA VAL A 124 14.61 -2.97 -12.41
C VAL A 124 15.60 -1.98 -11.79
N SER A 125 15.18 -1.26 -10.74
CA SER A 125 16.11 -0.41 -10.01
C SER A 125 16.93 -1.23 -9.00
N ARG A 126 18.11 -0.71 -8.63
CA ARG A 126 18.95 -1.26 -7.56
C ARG A 126 18.15 -1.50 -6.27
N GLN A 127 17.26 -0.58 -5.92
CA GLN A 127 16.41 -0.65 -4.73
C GLN A 127 15.36 -1.76 -4.83
N THR A 128 14.84 -2.04 -6.02
CA THR A 128 13.94 -3.19 -6.23
C THR A 128 14.70 -4.49 -5.99
N VAL A 129 15.91 -4.64 -6.54
CA VAL A 129 16.76 -5.82 -6.31
C VAL A 129 17.04 -6.02 -4.82
N TYR A 130 17.41 -4.96 -4.09
CA TYR A 130 17.60 -5.05 -2.62
C TYR A 130 16.34 -5.54 -1.90
N ARG A 131 15.17 -5.01 -2.24
CA ARG A 131 13.90 -5.43 -1.62
C ARG A 131 13.60 -6.90 -1.91
N ARG A 132 13.91 -7.40 -3.11
CA ARG A 132 13.74 -8.82 -3.48
C ARG A 132 14.69 -9.73 -2.73
N LEU A 133 15.98 -9.39 -2.70
CA LEU A 133 16.96 -10.15 -1.93
C LEU A 133 16.64 -10.15 -0.43
N GLY A 134 16.22 -9.01 0.11
CA GLY A 134 15.80 -8.87 1.51
C GLY A 134 14.59 -9.72 1.88
N HIS A 135 13.60 -9.85 0.99
CA HIS A 135 12.45 -10.74 1.18
C HIS A 135 12.87 -12.23 1.31
N ILE A 136 14.01 -12.60 0.72
CA ILE A 136 14.57 -13.97 0.79
C ILE A 136 15.59 -14.08 1.94
N GLY A 137 15.85 -13.00 2.68
CA GLY A 137 16.82 -12.96 3.76
C GLY A 137 18.28 -12.84 3.31
N LEU A 138 18.53 -12.51 2.05
CA LEU A 138 19.88 -12.28 1.52
C LEU A 138 20.32 -10.85 1.77
N TYR A 139 21.23 -10.69 2.73
CA TYR A 139 21.82 -9.41 3.09
C TYR A 139 23.33 -9.45 2.92
N ALA A 140 23.90 -8.37 2.41
CA ALA A 140 25.32 -8.14 2.55
C ALA A 140 25.63 -7.94 4.04
N ARG A 141 26.50 -8.78 4.60
CA ARG A 141 26.96 -8.68 6.00
C ARG A 141 28.45 -8.37 6.00
N ARG A 142 28.85 -7.47 6.90
CA ARG A 142 30.27 -7.24 7.19
C ARG A 142 30.69 -8.21 8.29
N PRO A 143 31.78 -8.98 8.14
CA PRO A 143 32.28 -9.80 9.23
C PRO A 143 32.66 -8.90 10.42
N VAL A 144 32.40 -9.40 11.62
CA VAL A 144 32.83 -8.72 12.85
C VAL A 144 34.36 -8.60 12.81
N ARG A 145 34.88 -7.41 13.11
CA ARG A 145 36.33 -7.24 13.27
C ARG A 145 36.71 -7.89 14.60
N CYS A 146 37.29 -9.09 14.54
CA CYS A 146 37.84 -9.76 15.71
C CYS A 146 39.28 -9.27 15.96
N VAL A 147 39.71 -9.29 17.23
CA VAL A 147 41.12 -9.10 17.58
C VAL A 147 41.93 -10.25 16.96
N PRO A 148 42.96 -9.98 16.14
CA PRO A 148 43.80 -11.04 15.60
C PRO A 148 44.45 -11.85 16.72
N LEU A 149 44.54 -13.17 16.55
CA LEU A 149 45.29 -14.02 17.48
C LEU A 149 46.76 -13.59 17.49
N THR A 150 47.36 -13.53 18.68
CA THR A 150 48.81 -13.34 18.77
C THR A 150 49.52 -14.58 18.23
N ALA A 151 50.76 -14.42 17.76
CA ALA A 151 51.53 -15.51 17.16
C ALA A 151 51.66 -16.73 18.08
N THR A 152 51.76 -16.52 19.40
CA THR A 152 51.82 -17.58 20.41
C THR A 152 50.55 -18.44 20.41
N TYR A 153 49.38 -17.82 20.42
CA TYR A 153 48.10 -18.55 20.40
C TYR A 153 47.88 -19.31 19.09
N CYS A 154 48.34 -18.77 17.95
CA CYS A 154 48.31 -19.50 16.67
C CYS A 154 49.12 -20.81 16.74
N ARG A 155 50.33 -20.78 17.32
CA ARG A 155 51.18 -21.97 17.47
C ARG A 155 50.56 -23.01 18.40
N LEU A 156 50.02 -22.59 19.54
CA LEU A 156 49.37 -23.48 20.51
C LEU A 156 48.14 -24.18 19.89
N ARG A 157 47.30 -23.43 19.16
CA ARG A 157 46.14 -24.01 18.45
C ARG A 157 46.55 -25.03 17.39
N LEU A 158 47.61 -24.75 16.64
CA LEU A 158 48.11 -25.65 15.61
C LEU A 158 48.71 -26.93 16.22
N ALA A 159 49.49 -26.80 17.30
CA ALA A 159 50.04 -27.94 18.03
C ALA A 159 48.92 -28.84 18.56
N TRP A 160 47.93 -28.26 19.24
CA TRP A 160 46.77 -28.99 19.74
C TRP A 160 45.99 -29.71 18.63
N SER A 161 45.74 -29.02 17.51
CA SER A 161 45.05 -29.63 16.35
C SER A 161 45.82 -30.79 15.72
N ARG A 162 47.16 -30.77 15.79
CA ARG A 162 48.01 -31.85 15.26
C ARG A 162 48.07 -33.04 16.21
N GLU A 163 48.10 -32.79 17.52
CA GLU A 163 48.07 -33.82 18.56
C GLU A 163 46.72 -34.57 18.61
N HIS A 164 45.63 -33.91 18.22
CA HIS A 164 44.26 -34.44 18.33
C HIS A 164 43.59 -34.69 16.97
N ALA A 165 44.34 -34.69 15.87
CA ALA A 165 43.85 -35.15 14.58
C ALA A 165 43.94 -36.69 14.52
N LEU A 166 42.77 -37.36 14.45
CA LEU A 166 42.67 -38.81 14.20
C LEU A 166 43.14 -39.18 12.79
#